data_AF-A0A3E2U335-F1
#
_entry.id   AF-A0A3E2U335-F1
#
_cell.length_a   1.000
_cell.length_b   1.000
_cell.length_c   1.000
_cell.angle_alpha   90.00
_cell.angle_beta   90.00
_cell.angle_gamma   90.00
#
_symmetry.space_group_name_H-M   'P 1'
#
loop_
_entity.id
_entity.type
_entity.pdbx_description
1 polymer ?
#
loop_
_entity_poly.entity_id
_entity_poly.type
_entity_poly.pdbx_seq_one_letter_code
_entity_poly.pdbx_strand_id
1 'polypeptide(L)'
;MAILKHIASKNSNYGSAIDYLKYQHDEFHLVPVLDESGNMLLREEFYLDGLNCNPETFDLECELLNQQHHKNNTYDEIKSHHYIISHDPRDNADHDLTGERAQAIGLEYAKANFPGHQALVCTHTDGNNGTGNIHTHIIINSLRKFDIEPQTYTERPIDCKAGYKHHLTKDYLKHLQKSLMDICQREGLHQVDLLSPAADKITQQEYHAQRRGQLNLDIANMELLGDGITPMHTTFETDKEKIRNAISDIAERATSFDEFQRLLKAEYGILVKDHRGRFSYLPADRQKFISARALGSNYDRDRLLRIFAENARNKERNNPHWAADDPMAILFIKSDLRLVVDLQTCVKAQQSRAYAQKVKISNLQQMARTVAYVQEHGYDSYEKLSDTTNTIQSKMAKARSDAKFTEAKLKKVNEQICYLGQYLSTKSVYGDFLKSGNKKSFRQAHAEDIAKYEEALRILKQHSPDGKFPTMKDLRAEKEQLTIQKDAQYDTYHYFKDYHRELQTVCANIDNILGTEREVQRKQQQSRKNEHSL
;
A
#
# COMPACT_ATOMS: atom_id res chain seq x y z
N MET A 1 -5.54 18.93 0.63
CA MET A 1 -6.27 19.41 1.81
C MET A 1 -5.31 19.34 2.96
N ALA A 2 -5.38 20.27 3.92
CA ALA A 2 -4.41 20.31 4.99
C ALA A 2 -4.51 19.10 5.93
N ILE A 3 -3.37 18.46 6.22
CA ILE A 3 -3.26 17.28 7.08
C ILE A 3 -2.20 17.48 8.17
N LEU A 4 -2.39 16.80 9.31
CA LEU A 4 -1.43 16.77 10.41
C LEU A 4 -0.85 15.36 10.57
N LYS A 5 0.48 15.23 10.43
CA LYS A 5 1.23 14.00 10.74
C LYS A 5 2.02 14.18 12.03
N HIS A 6 2.16 13.11 12.81
CA HIS A 6 2.98 13.08 14.02
C HIS A 6 3.92 11.88 14.01
N ILE A 7 5.19 12.12 14.36
CA ILE A 7 6.25 11.13 14.52
C ILE A 7 6.94 11.38 15.87
N ALA A 8 7.10 10.34 16.68
CA ALA A 8 7.93 10.40 17.88
C ALA A 8 9.33 9.88 17.55
N SER A 9 10.37 10.65 17.91
CA SER A 9 11.77 10.29 17.63
C SER A 9 12.49 9.88 18.90
N LYS A 10 13.21 8.76 18.83
CA LYS A 10 14.17 8.31 19.85
C LYS A 10 15.61 8.76 19.54
N ASN A 11 15.83 9.49 18.45
CA ASN A 11 17.16 9.90 18.04
C ASN A 11 17.73 10.90 19.06
N SER A 12 18.87 10.55 19.66
CA SER A 12 19.56 11.41 20.62
C SER A 12 20.34 12.55 19.96
N ASN A 13 20.64 12.45 18.66
CA ASN A 13 21.29 13.54 17.92
C ASN A 13 20.22 14.54 17.45
N TYR A 14 20.01 15.61 18.23
CA TYR A 14 19.08 16.67 17.87
C TYR A 14 19.54 17.48 16.64
N GLY A 15 20.86 17.55 16.38
CA GLY A 15 21.41 18.19 15.18
C GLY A 15 20.91 17.56 13.87
N SER A 16 20.64 16.25 13.88
CA SER A 16 20.04 15.57 12.71
C SER A 16 18.69 16.13 12.29
N ALA A 17 17.94 16.73 13.21
CA ALA A 17 16.68 17.41 12.89
C ALA A 17 16.95 18.73 12.15
N ILE A 18 17.97 19.48 12.55
CA ILE A 18 18.40 20.71 11.88
C ILE A 18 18.87 20.38 10.47
N ASP A 19 19.71 19.34 10.33
CA ASP A 19 20.21 18.90 9.03
C ASP A 19 19.08 18.46 8.10
N TYR A 20 18.13 17.67 8.62
CA TYR A 20 16.96 17.21 7.88
C TYR A 20 16.10 18.36 7.31
N LEU A 21 15.99 19.45 8.06
CA LEU A 21 15.23 20.63 7.66
C LEU A 21 15.99 21.48 6.63
N LYS A 22 17.30 21.70 6.84
CA LYS A 22 18.08 22.61 5.98
C LYS A 22 18.55 22.00 4.67
N TYR A 23 18.85 20.71 4.66
CA TYR A 23 19.48 20.05 3.52
C TYR A 23 18.52 19.16 2.75
N GLN A 24 18.79 18.98 1.46
CA GLN A 24 18.06 18.07 0.58
C GLN A 24 18.30 16.62 1.00
N HIS A 25 17.26 15.80 0.96
CA HIS A 25 17.32 14.38 1.29
C HIS A 25 16.66 13.55 0.19
N ASP A 26 17.24 12.39 -0.12
CA ASP A 26 16.61 11.36 -0.95
C ASP A 26 15.36 10.86 -0.23
N GLU A 27 14.20 11.03 -0.86
CA GLU A 27 12.89 10.76 -0.25
C GLU A 27 12.63 9.27 0.04
N PHE A 28 13.34 8.37 -0.63
CA PHE A 28 13.18 6.92 -0.44
C PHE A 28 14.06 6.40 0.70
N HIS A 29 15.29 6.91 0.80
CA HIS A 29 16.29 6.39 1.73
C HIS A 29 16.53 7.31 2.93
N LEU A 30 15.95 8.53 2.93
CA LEU A 30 16.14 9.57 3.94
C LEU A 30 17.62 9.90 4.19
N VAL A 31 18.44 9.81 3.15
CA VAL A 31 19.86 10.17 3.18
C VAL A 31 20.06 11.55 2.56
N PRO A 32 20.97 12.38 3.08
CA PRO A 32 21.23 13.68 2.49
C PRO A 32 21.76 13.54 1.06
N VAL A 33 21.30 14.42 0.17
CA VAL A 33 21.83 14.54 -1.19
C VAL A 33 23.15 15.28 -1.11
N LEU A 34 24.18 14.70 -1.70
CA LEU A 34 25.54 15.24 -1.69
C LEU A 34 25.90 15.84 -3.05
N ASP A 35 26.67 16.93 -3.03
CA ASP A 35 27.30 17.49 -4.22
C ASP A 35 28.47 16.63 -4.72
N GLU A 36 29.06 17.00 -5.85
CA GLU A 36 30.24 16.32 -6.43
C GLU A 36 31.45 16.27 -5.48
N SER A 37 31.50 17.16 -4.49
CA SER A 37 32.55 17.25 -3.47
C SER A 37 32.22 16.49 -2.18
N GLY A 38 31.02 15.89 -2.08
CA GLY A 38 30.56 15.16 -0.91
C GLY A 38 29.92 16.03 0.20
N ASN A 39 29.64 17.30 -0.06
CA ASN A 39 28.94 18.18 0.90
C ASN A 39 27.42 18.06 0.76
N MET A 40 26.69 18.26 1.87
CA MET A 40 25.23 18.27 1.84
C MET A 40 24.70 19.47 1.05
N LEU A 41 23.77 19.23 0.13
CA LEU A 41 23.12 20.28 -0.64
C LEU A 41 22.04 20.98 0.18
N LEU A 42 22.10 22.31 0.26
CA LEU A 42 21.07 23.12 0.90
C LEU A 42 19.76 23.05 0.08
N ARG A 43 18.61 23.12 0.74
CA ARG A 43 17.32 23.30 0.06
C ARG A 43 17.29 24.64 -0.67
N GLU A 44 16.61 24.68 -1.81
CA GLU A 44 16.49 25.89 -2.62
C GLU A 44 15.69 26.98 -1.90
N GLU A 45 14.63 26.59 -1.19
CA GLU A 45 13.75 27.49 -0.45
C GLU A 45 13.28 26.82 0.85
N PHE A 46 13.55 27.47 1.98
CA PHE A 46 13.04 27.07 3.28
C PHE A 46 12.98 28.28 4.23
N TYR A 47 12.07 28.20 5.21
CA TYR A 47 11.92 29.22 6.25
C TYR A 47 12.07 28.55 7.60
N LEU A 48 12.98 29.00 8.46
CA LEU A 48 13.29 28.34 9.72
C LEU A 48 13.24 29.33 10.89
N ASP A 49 12.44 29.01 11.90
CA ASP A 49 12.27 29.79 13.11
C ASP A 49 12.32 28.89 14.35
N GLY A 50 12.74 29.47 15.48
CA GLY A 50 12.73 28.82 16.79
C GLY A 50 11.63 29.39 17.70
N LEU A 51 10.99 28.54 18.47
CA LEU A 51 10.09 28.92 19.57
C LEU A 51 10.72 28.50 20.90
N ASN A 52 10.89 29.46 21.82
CA ASN A 52 11.55 29.26 23.12
C ASN A 52 13.00 28.75 23.03
N CYS A 53 13.63 28.86 21.87
CA CYS A 53 15.02 28.52 21.57
C CYS A 53 15.48 29.29 20.32
N ASN A 54 16.79 29.40 20.12
CA ASN A 54 17.38 29.81 18.86
C ASN A 54 17.47 28.60 17.92
N PRO A 55 16.98 28.69 16.67
CA PRO A 55 16.96 27.56 15.75
C PRO A 55 18.36 27.00 15.43
N GLU A 56 19.39 27.84 15.42
CA GLU A 56 20.77 27.44 15.14
C GLU A 56 21.44 26.68 16.30
N THR A 57 20.89 26.77 17.50
CA THR A 57 21.42 26.11 18.71
C THR A 57 20.37 25.22 19.38
N PHE A 58 19.35 24.81 18.63
CA PHE A 58 18.24 24.03 19.16
C PHE A 58 18.70 22.71 19.79
N ASP A 59 19.66 22.05 19.15
CA ASP A 59 20.27 20.81 19.62
C ASP A 59 20.92 20.97 20.99
N LEU A 60 21.83 21.93 21.12
CA LEU A 60 22.54 22.24 22.36
C LEU A 60 21.56 22.66 23.46
N GLU A 61 20.61 23.55 23.15
CA GLU A 61 19.63 23.99 24.14
C GLU A 61 18.72 22.84 24.62
N CYS A 62 18.37 21.89 23.75
CA CYS A 62 17.60 20.71 24.13
C CYS A 62 18.42 19.78 25.03
N GLU A 63 19.69 19.56 24.69
CA GLU A 63 20.61 18.73 25.48
C GLU A 63 20.85 19.31 26.87
N LEU A 64 21.04 20.63 26.99
CA LEU A 64 21.19 21.32 28.27
C LEU A 64 19.93 21.17 29.14
N LEU A 65 18.74 21.34 28.56
CA LEU A 65 17.48 21.16 29.29
C LEU A 65 17.30 19.70 29.75
N ASN A 66 17.63 18.75 28.90
CA ASN A 66 17.59 17.32 29.22
C ASN A 66 18.51 16.98 30.41
N GLN A 67 19.74 17.52 30.41
CA GLN A 67 20.71 17.36 31.48
C GLN A 67 20.21 17.97 32.79
N GLN A 68 19.67 19.19 32.74
CA GLN A 68 19.12 19.90 33.90
C GLN A 68 18.01 19.11 34.60
N HIS A 69 17.16 18.42 33.85
CA HIS A 69 16.05 17.64 34.39
C HIS A 69 16.34 16.14 34.53
N HIS A 70 17.56 15.70 34.22
CA HIS A 70 17.99 14.30 34.25
C HIS A 70 17.06 13.37 33.44
N LYS A 71 16.64 13.81 32.25
CA LYS A 71 15.76 13.06 31.34
C LYS A 71 16.47 12.78 30.02
N ASN A 72 15.92 11.85 29.23
CA ASN A 72 16.40 11.56 27.88
C ASN A 72 17.83 10.99 27.84
N ASN A 73 18.22 10.20 28.85
CA ASN A 73 19.55 9.58 28.96
C ASN A 73 19.65 8.20 28.28
N THR A 74 18.53 7.53 28.02
CA THR A 74 18.52 6.14 27.51
C THR A 74 18.04 6.07 26.06
N TYR A 75 18.50 5.08 25.29
CA TYR A 75 18.15 4.93 23.88
C TYR A 75 16.62 4.82 23.63
N ASP A 76 15.88 4.21 24.55
CA ASP A 76 14.45 3.94 24.36
C ASP A 76 13.51 5.12 24.65
N GLU A 77 14.04 6.21 25.21
CA GLU A 77 13.26 7.39 25.50
C GLU A 77 12.98 8.22 24.25
N ILE A 78 11.74 8.69 24.12
CA ILE A 78 11.38 9.70 23.11
C ILE A 78 12.09 11.02 23.47
N LYS A 79 12.84 11.55 22.50
CA LYS A 79 13.70 12.74 22.60
C LYS A 79 13.02 13.96 22.02
N SER A 80 12.33 13.79 20.92
CA SER A 80 11.60 14.85 20.23
C SER A 80 10.32 14.33 19.60
N HIS A 81 9.39 15.25 19.32
CA HIS A 81 8.19 14.96 18.55
C HIS A 81 8.19 15.85 17.31
N HIS A 82 7.97 15.23 16.16
CA HIS A 82 7.94 15.89 14.87
C HIS A 82 6.52 15.87 14.34
N TYR A 83 5.95 17.06 14.20
CA TYR A 83 4.67 17.31 13.57
C TYR A 83 4.90 17.87 12.16
N ILE A 84 4.10 17.44 11.20
CA ILE A 84 4.14 17.96 9.84
C ILE A 84 2.73 18.39 9.47
N ILE A 85 2.57 19.65 9.13
CA ILE A 85 1.38 20.21 8.50
C ILE A 85 1.66 20.23 7.00
N SER A 86 0.86 19.54 6.20
CA SER A 86 0.98 19.59 4.73
C SER A 86 -0.30 20.19 4.17
N HIS A 87 -0.21 21.23 3.35
CA HIS A 87 -1.36 21.94 2.79
C HIS A 87 -1.88 21.27 1.50
N ASP A 88 -2.97 21.75 0.91
CA ASP A 88 -3.36 21.30 -0.44
C ASP A 88 -2.38 21.91 -1.45
N PRO A 89 -1.82 21.13 -2.40
CA PRO A 89 -1.00 21.70 -3.47
C PRO A 89 -1.72 22.81 -4.25
N ARG A 90 -3.05 22.75 -4.32
CA ARG A 90 -3.86 23.78 -4.98
C ARG A 90 -3.94 25.08 -4.19
N ASP A 91 -3.67 25.09 -2.88
CA ASP A 91 -3.73 26.31 -2.07
C ASP A 91 -2.72 27.38 -2.53
N ASN A 92 -1.63 26.98 -3.20
CA ASN A 92 -0.69 27.93 -3.82
C ASN A 92 -1.38 28.74 -4.94
N ALA A 93 -2.17 28.07 -5.80
CA ALA A 93 -2.84 28.71 -6.93
C ALA A 93 -4.22 29.30 -6.57
N ASP A 94 -4.99 28.59 -5.73
CA ASP A 94 -6.38 28.93 -5.43
C ASP A 94 -6.51 29.93 -4.28
N HIS A 95 -5.52 29.96 -3.38
CA HIS A 95 -5.60 30.71 -2.12
C HIS A 95 -4.32 31.50 -1.79
N ASP A 96 -3.42 31.68 -2.74
CA ASP A 96 -2.16 32.44 -2.60
C ASP A 96 -1.33 32.02 -1.36
N LEU A 97 -1.25 30.72 -1.10
CA LEU A 97 -0.42 30.19 -0.03
C LEU A 97 1.05 30.16 -0.47
N THR A 98 1.87 31.08 0.06
CA THR A 98 3.33 31.10 -0.13
C THR A 98 4.07 30.39 1.02
N GLY A 99 5.37 30.15 0.86
CA GLY A 99 6.22 29.60 1.92
C GLY A 99 6.24 30.49 3.17
N GLU A 100 6.32 31.81 3.03
CA GLU A 100 6.25 32.75 4.16
C GLU A 100 4.91 32.67 4.89
N ARG A 101 3.81 32.60 4.13
CA ARG A 101 2.46 32.55 4.73
C ARG A 101 2.24 31.24 5.47
N ALA A 102 2.66 30.11 4.89
CA ALA A 102 2.64 28.82 5.55
C ALA A 102 3.54 28.81 6.80
N GLN A 103 4.72 29.44 6.76
CA GLN A 103 5.59 29.60 7.93
C GLN A 103 4.91 30.40 9.05
N ALA A 104 4.24 31.51 8.71
CA ALA A 104 3.50 32.32 9.68
C ALA A 104 2.37 31.53 10.36
N ILE A 105 1.59 30.78 9.57
CA ILE A 105 0.55 29.86 10.06
C ILE A 105 1.18 28.78 10.97
N GLY A 106 2.29 28.17 10.54
CA GLY A 106 3.02 27.16 11.30
C GLY A 106 3.52 27.68 12.65
N LEU A 107 4.01 28.91 12.70
CA LEU A 107 4.44 29.59 13.91
C LEU A 107 3.28 29.90 14.85
N GLU A 108 2.18 30.44 14.33
CA GLU A 108 0.95 30.67 15.11
C GLU A 108 0.45 29.36 15.72
N TYR A 109 0.36 28.32 14.88
CA TYR A 109 -0.06 26.99 15.28
C TYR A 109 0.87 26.42 16.36
N ALA A 110 2.19 26.50 16.19
CA ALA A 110 3.15 25.99 17.17
C ALA A 110 3.05 26.72 18.52
N LYS A 111 2.90 28.05 18.50
CA LYS A 111 2.72 28.87 19.71
C LYS A 111 1.47 28.50 20.48
N ALA A 112 0.35 28.33 19.79
CA ALA A 112 -0.93 27.97 20.41
C ALA A 112 -0.94 26.54 20.96
N ASN A 113 -0.35 25.61 20.20
CA ASN A 113 -0.53 24.18 20.46
C ASN A 113 0.61 23.52 21.24
N PHE A 114 1.81 24.09 21.27
CA PHE A 114 2.96 23.55 22.02
C PHE A 114 3.57 24.59 22.99
N PRO A 115 2.75 25.26 23.83
CA PRO A 115 3.24 26.34 24.68
C PRO A 115 4.30 25.82 25.67
N GLY A 116 5.36 26.60 25.88
CA GLY A 116 6.44 26.24 26.80
C GLY A 116 7.39 25.15 26.31
N HIS A 117 7.19 24.53 25.14
CA HIS A 117 8.21 23.67 24.52
C HIS A 117 9.22 24.50 23.73
N GLN A 118 10.46 24.00 23.67
CA GLN A 118 11.40 24.40 22.63
C GLN A 118 10.95 23.76 21.31
N ALA A 119 10.83 24.56 20.25
CA ALA A 119 10.42 24.06 18.94
C ALA A 119 11.24 24.67 17.81
N LEU A 120 11.53 23.85 16.79
CA LEU A 120 11.85 24.32 15.46
C LEU A 120 10.58 24.35 14.63
N VAL A 121 10.34 25.43 13.91
CA VAL A 121 9.26 25.55 12.93
C VAL A 121 9.90 25.84 11.58
N CYS A 122 9.74 24.93 10.63
CA CYS A 122 10.39 25.03 9.33
C CYS A 122 9.43 24.71 8.19
N THR A 123 9.30 25.62 7.23
CA THR A 123 8.45 25.42 6.05
C THR A 123 9.30 25.13 4.82
N HIS A 124 8.90 24.12 4.05
CA HIS A 124 9.46 23.83 2.73
C HIS A 124 8.38 23.96 1.67
N THR A 125 8.77 24.44 0.49
CA THR A 125 7.90 24.62 -0.69
C THR A 125 8.09 23.53 -1.74
N ASP A 126 9.15 22.73 -1.61
CA ASP A 126 9.58 21.71 -2.57
C ASP A 126 8.61 20.52 -2.68
N GLY A 127 7.91 20.17 -1.60
CA GLY A 127 6.98 19.04 -1.55
C GLY A 127 7.64 17.69 -1.87
N ASN A 128 6.96 16.58 -1.57
CA ASN A 128 7.51 15.26 -1.91
C ASN A 128 7.35 14.98 -3.42
N ASN A 129 8.43 14.64 -4.13
CA ASN A 129 8.50 14.26 -5.55
C ASN A 129 8.09 15.37 -6.52
N GLY A 130 8.42 16.63 -6.22
CA GLY A 130 8.09 17.76 -7.09
C GLY A 130 6.60 18.06 -7.18
N THR A 131 5.81 17.63 -6.19
CA THR A 131 4.37 17.96 -6.12
C THR A 131 4.12 19.42 -5.74
N GLY A 132 5.15 20.19 -5.35
CA GLY A 132 5.04 21.59 -4.92
C GLY A 132 4.15 21.79 -3.69
N ASN A 133 4.03 20.76 -2.85
CA ASN A 133 3.19 20.84 -1.66
C ASN A 133 3.95 21.57 -0.55
N ILE A 134 3.46 22.76 -0.20
CA ILE A 134 3.99 23.53 0.92
C ILE A 134 3.63 22.84 2.23
N HIS A 135 4.65 22.58 3.04
CA HIS A 135 4.48 21.89 4.31
C HIS A 135 5.40 22.45 5.39
N THR A 136 4.86 22.51 6.61
CA THR A 136 5.53 23.05 7.80
C THR A 136 5.84 21.92 8.76
N HIS A 137 7.12 21.73 9.05
CA HIS A 137 7.67 20.89 10.08
C HIS A 137 7.69 21.65 11.42
N ILE A 138 7.17 21.02 12.47
CA ILE A 138 7.25 21.52 13.85
C ILE A 138 7.91 20.43 14.70
N ILE A 139 9.15 20.64 15.10
CA ILE A 139 9.93 19.69 15.89
C ILE A 139 10.06 20.24 17.30
N ILE A 140 9.42 19.59 18.27
CA ILE A 140 9.50 19.98 19.68
C ILE A 140 10.44 19.08 20.46
N ASN A 141 11.17 19.65 21.42
CA ASN A 141 11.80 18.83 22.45
C ASN A 141 10.69 18.06 23.20
N SER A 142 10.94 16.78 23.46
CA SER A 142 10.03 15.96 24.27
C SER A 142 9.83 16.56 25.66
N LEU A 143 10.77 17.33 26.21
CA LEU A 143 10.59 18.05 27.48
C LEU A 143 10.00 19.44 27.27
N ARG A 144 9.12 19.81 28.21
CA ARG A 144 8.63 21.20 28.33
C ARG A 144 9.69 22.05 29.05
N LYS A 145 10.03 23.22 28.51
CA LYS A 145 10.98 24.18 29.08
C LYS A 145 10.34 25.06 30.15
N PHE A 146 9.09 25.47 29.95
CA PHE A 146 8.38 26.37 30.87
C PHE A 146 7.07 25.76 31.40
N ASP A 147 6.71 26.10 32.64
CA ASP A 147 5.37 25.86 33.15
C ASP A 147 4.35 26.61 32.28
N ILE A 148 3.17 26.02 32.10
CA ILE A 148 2.05 26.63 31.36
C ILE A 148 0.77 26.55 32.19
N GLU A 149 -0.18 27.42 31.89
CA GLU A 149 -1.52 27.30 32.45
C GLU A 149 -2.25 26.07 31.90
N PRO A 150 -3.08 25.40 32.72
CA PRO A 150 -3.94 24.30 32.25
C PRO A 150 -4.78 24.70 31.05
N GLN A 151 -4.80 23.83 30.04
CA GLN A 151 -5.59 23.98 28.83
C GLN A 151 -6.80 23.06 28.86
N THR A 152 -7.77 23.29 27.96
CA THR A 152 -9.00 22.47 27.88
C THR A 152 -8.73 20.99 27.54
N TYR A 153 -7.58 20.70 26.94
CA TYR A 153 -7.12 19.36 26.60
C TYR A 153 -6.12 18.77 27.61
N THR A 154 -5.81 19.49 28.70
CA THR A 154 -4.89 19.01 29.74
C THR A 154 -5.56 17.89 30.55
N GLU A 155 -5.00 16.68 30.50
CA GLU A 155 -5.53 15.53 31.25
C GLU A 155 -4.95 15.41 32.66
N ARG A 156 -3.69 15.83 32.88
CA ARG A 156 -3.02 15.71 34.18
C ARG A 156 -2.26 16.99 34.53
N PRO A 157 -2.17 17.36 35.83
CA PRO A 157 -1.41 18.54 36.26
C PRO A 157 0.05 18.56 35.81
N ILE A 158 0.69 17.38 35.72
CA ILE A 158 2.08 17.25 35.27
C ILE A 158 2.29 17.62 33.80
N ASP A 159 1.25 17.57 32.97
CA ASP A 159 1.35 17.89 31.54
C ASP A 159 1.61 19.39 31.32
N CYS A 160 1.40 20.23 32.36
CA CYS A 160 1.61 21.67 32.37
C CYS A 160 2.93 22.10 33.03
N LYS A 161 3.79 21.15 33.45
CA LYS A 161 5.00 21.45 34.22
C LYS A 161 6.28 21.33 33.41
N ALA A 162 7.22 22.24 33.65
CA ALA A 162 8.57 22.19 33.10
C ALA A 162 9.31 20.90 33.53
N GLY A 163 10.15 20.36 32.65
CA GLY A 163 10.88 19.12 32.86
C GLY A 163 10.07 17.84 32.70
N TYR A 164 8.77 17.92 32.43
CA TYR A 164 7.92 16.78 32.09
C TYR A 164 7.82 16.58 30.59
N LYS A 165 7.58 15.32 30.19
CA LYS A 165 7.50 14.93 28.78
C LYS A 165 6.18 15.37 28.15
N HIS A 166 6.24 15.67 26.86
CA HIS A 166 5.08 15.85 26.01
C HIS A 166 4.32 14.53 25.91
N HIS A 167 3.06 14.56 26.31
CA HIS A 167 2.18 13.40 26.29
C HIS A 167 1.05 13.65 25.31
N LEU A 168 1.20 13.15 24.08
CA LEU A 168 0.14 13.25 23.08
C LEU A 168 -0.97 12.25 23.38
N THR A 169 -1.99 12.70 24.10
CA THR A 169 -3.20 11.92 24.37
C THR A 169 -4.17 11.99 23.20
N LYS A 170 -5.28 11.22 23.28
CA LYS A 170 -6.31 11.26 22.22
C LYS A 170 -7.01 12.61 22.16
N ASP A 171 -7.30 13.21 23.31
CA ASP A 171 -8.01 14.49 23.35
C ASP A 171 -7.08 15.65 23.00
N TYR A 172 -5.79 15.56 23.36
CA TYR A 172 -4.80 16.49 22.83
C TYR A 172 -4.64 16.36 21.30
N LEU A 173 -4.56 15.15 20.75
CA LEU A 173 -4.52 14.98 19.28
C LEU A 173 -5.76 15.57 18.59
N LYS A 174 -6.97 15.36 19.14
CA LYS A 174 -8.18 15.99 18.60
C LYS A 174 -8.11 17.52 18.67
N HIS A 175 -7.56 18.07 19.76
CA HIS A 175 -7.34 19.51 19.87
C HIS A 175 -6.40 20.01 18.78
N LEU A 176 -5.25 19.36 18.57
CA LEU A 176 -4.31 19.70 17.50
C LEU A 176 -4.98 19.68 16.12
N GLN A 177 -5.71 18.61 15.82
CA GLN A 177 -6.45 18.47 14.57
C GLN A 177 -7.51 19.56 14.40
N LYS A 178 -8.28 19.86 15.44
CA LYS A 178 -9.29 20.93 15.40
C LYS A 178 -8.66 22.31 15.23
N SER A 179 -7.60 22.60 15.98
CA SER A 179 -6.84 23.85 15.88
C SER A 179 -6.31 24.07 14.45
N LEU A 180 -5.86 23.01 13.78
CA LEU A 180 -5.43 23.07 12.39
C LEU A 180 -6.61 23.34 11.45
N MET A 181 -7.75 22.66 11.65
CA MET A 181 -8.93 22.91 10.84
C MET A 181 -9.43 24.35 10.99
N ASP A 182 -9.46 24.86 12.23
CA ASP A 182 -9.93 26.20 12.55
C ASP A 182 -9.03 27.27 11.90
N ILE A 183 -7.70 27.12 11.96
CA ILE A 183 -6.77 28.06 11.30
C ILE A 183 -6.87 27.97 9.78
N CYS A 184 -6.91 26.78 9.18
CA CYS A 184 -7.04 26.65 7.73
C CYS A 184 -8.37 27.21 7.23
N GLN A 185 -9.48 26.98 7.94
CA GLN A 185 -10.78 27.55 7.59
C GLN A 185 -10.78 29.08 7.71
N ARG A 186 -10.15 29.64 8.75
CA ARG A 186 -9.99 31.10 8.92
C ARG A 186 -9.18 31.72 7.79
N GLU A 187 -8.12 31.04 7.35
CA GLU A 187 -7.23 31.47 6.27
C GLU A 187 -7.77 31.20 4.86
N GLY A 188 -8.97 30.58 4.75
CA GLY A 188 -9.58 30.23 3.48
C GLY A 188 -8.92 29.06 2.75
N LEU A 189 -8.11 28.24 3.44
CA LEU A 189 -7.38 27.13 2.84
C LEU A 189 -8.23 25.86 2.75
N HIS A 190 -7.88 24.99 1.80
CA HIS A 190 -8.54 23.69 1.63
C HIS A 190 -8.35 22.80 2.86
N GLN A 191 -9.43 22.55 3.59
CA GLN A 191 -9.42 21.74 4.81
C GLN A 191 -10.23 20.46 4.66
N VAL A 192 -9.65 19.32 5.07
CA VAL A 192 -10.37 18.04 5.24
C VAL A 192 -10.83 17.90 6.68
N ASP A 193 -11.91 17.16 6.93
CA ASP A 193 -12.25 16.73 8.28
C ASP A 193 -11.17 15.78 8.83
N LEU A 194 -10.43 16.25 9.84
CA LEU A 194 -9.37 15.49 10.52
C LEU A 194 -9.89 14.67 11.72
N LEU A 195 -11.12 14.93 12.17
CA LEU A 195 -11.71 14.29 13.35
C LEU A 195 -12.48 13.02 12.98
N SER A 196 -13.10 13.00 11.79
CA SER A 196 -13.81 11.83 11.30
C SER A 196 -12.87 10.80 10.65
N PRO A 197 -13.16 9.49 10.76
CA PRO A 197 -12.42 8.49 10.02
C PRO A 197 -12.61 8.66 8.51
N ALA A 198 -11.51 8.61 7.76
CA ALA A 198 -11.52 8.71 6.30
C ALA A 198 -12.48 7.69 5.65
N ALA A 199 -13.23 8.16 4.65
CA ALA A 199 -14.19 7.38 3.86
C ALA A 199 -13.50 6.16 3.25
N ASP A 200 -12.40 6.40 2.54
CA ASP A 200 -11.44 5.40 2.10
C ASP A 200 -10.11 5.64 2.80
N LYS A 201 -9.64 4.62 3.52
CA LYS A 201 -8.41 4.73 4.30
C LYS A 201 -7.23 4.20 3.49
N ILE A 202 -6.51 5.11 2.84
CA ILE A 202 -5.24 4.82 2.16
C ILE A 202 -4.08 5.10 3.11
N THR A 203 -3.31 4.06 3.44
CA THR A 203 -2.09 4.20 4.26
C THR A 203 -0.90 4.67 3.41
N GLN A 204 0.12 5.31 3.98
CA GLN A 204 1.34 5.70 3.24
C GLN A 204 1.98 4.50 2.50
N GLN A 205 2.06 3.35 3.17
CA GLN A 205 2.57 2.11 2.55
C GLN A 205 1.75 1.71 1.30
N GLU A 206 0.44 1.88 1.36
CA GLU A 206 -0.48 1.55 0.26
C GLU A 206 -0.39 2.57 -0.88
N TYR A 207 -0.28 3.86 -0.55
CA TYR A 207 -0.04 4.92 -1.53
C TYR A 207 1.26 4.67 -2.32
N HIS A 208 2.36 4.35 -1.63
CA HIS A 208 3.63 4.03 -2.31
C HIS A 208 3.55 2.70 -3.06
N ALA A 209 2.81 1.70 -2.55
CA ALA A 209 2.58 0.46 -3.28
C ALA A 209 1.81 0.71 -4.59
N GLN A 210 0.78 1.56 -4.56
CA GLN A 210 0.01 1.94 -5.74
C GLN A 210 0.88 2.61 -6.80
N ARG A 211 1.69 3.61 -6.42
CA ARG A 211 2.57 4.31 -7.38
C ARG A 211 3.62 3.39 -7.99
N ARG A 212 4.25 2.54 -7.18
CA ARG A 212 5.24 1.57 -7.69
C ARG A 212 4.57 0.53 -8.60
N GLY A 213 3.41 0.01 -8.21
CA GLY A 213 2.64 -0.93 -9.02
C GLY A 213 2.20 -0.32 -10.36
N GLN A 214 1.75 0.94 -10.35
CA GLN A 214 1.39 1.67 -11.57
C GLN A 214 2.59 1.83 -12.50
N LEU A 215 3.75 2.26 -11.99
CA LEU A 215 4.96 2.38 -12.80
C LEU A 215 5.34 1.04 -13.47
N ASN A 216 5.30 -0.05 -12.71
CA ASN A 216 5.58 -1.39 -13.24
C ASN A 216 4.56 -1.82 -14.30
N LEU A 217 3.28 -1.53 -14.08
CA LEU A 217 2.20 -1.81 -15.02
C LEU A 217 2.38 -1.02 -16.32
N ASP A 218 2.73 0.27 -16.23
CA ASP A 218 2.96 1.13 -17.39
C ASP A 218 4.13 0.63 -18.24
N ILE A 219 5.21 0.18 -17.60
CA ILE A 219 6.36 -0.46 -18.28
C ILE A 219 5.91 -1.72 -19.02
N ALA A 220 5.18 -2.62 -18.34
CA ALA A 220 4.68 -3.86 -18.96
C ALA A 220 3.70 -3.58 -20.12
N ASN A 221 2.83 -2.58 -19.96
CA ASN A 221 1.88 -2.17 -20.98
C ASN A 221 2.58 -1.56 -22.20
N MET A 222 3.66 -0.79 -22.00
CA MET A 222 4.48 -0.25 -23.08
C MET A 222 5.14 -1.37 -23.89
N GLU A 223 5.66 -2.40 -23.22
CA GLU A 223 6.20 -3.59 -23.91
C GLU A 223 5.12 -4.33 -24.71
N LEU A 224 3.92 -4.50 -24.16
CA LEU A 224 2.79 -5.13 -24.85
C LEU A 224 2.37 -4.36 -26.10
N LEU A 225 2.27 -3.03 -26.00
CA LEU A 225 1.96 -2.18 -27.14
C LEU A 225 3.03 -2.29 -28.23
N GLY A 226 4.31 -2.41 -27.84
CA GLY A 226 5.42 -2.69 -28.76
C GLY A 226 5.27 -4.02 -29.51
N ASP A 227 4.69 -5.03 -28.87
CA ASP A 227 4.37 -6.33 -29.46
C ASP A 227 3.02 -6.34 -30.23
N GLY A 228 2.34 -5.19 -30.32
CA GLY A 228 1.03 -5.07 -30.94
C GLY A 228 -0.09 -5.78 -30.17
N ILE A 229 0.05 -5.88 -28.85
CA ILE A 229 -0.92 -6.50 -27.94
C ILE A 229 -1.58 -5.41 -27.09
N THR A 230 -2.91 -5.39 -27.07
CA THR A 230 -3.70 -4.48 -26.23
C THR A 230 -3.54 -4.84 -24.76
N PRO A 231 -3.12 -3.90 -23.88
CA PRO A 231 -3.06 -4.16 -22.44
C PRO A 231 -4.39 -4.59 -21.82
N MET A 232 -4.34 -5.54 -20.88
CA MET A 232 -5.53 -6.00 -20.14
C MET A 232 -6.11 -4.90 -19.24
N HIS A 233 -5.24 -4.15 -18.55
CA HIS A 233 -5.61 -3.03 -17.68
C HIS A 233 -4.55 -1.93 -17.76
N THR A 234 -4.99 -0.68 -17.65
CA THR A 234 -4.13 0.52 -17.66
C THR A 234 -3.95 1.14 -16.28
N THR A 235 -4.73 0.70 -15.28
CA THR A 235 -4.70 1.25 -13.92
C THR A 235 -4.41 0.13 -12.93
N PHE A 236 -3.43 0.38 -12.05
CA PHE A 236 -3.04 -0.55 -11.01
C PHE A 236 -3.92 -0.38 -9.77
N GLU A 237 -4.52 -1.49 -9.34
CA GLU A 237 -5.30 -1.57 -8.10
C GLU A 237 -4.52 -2.36 -7.04
N THR A 238 -4.36 -1.78 -5.84
CA THR A 238 -3.80 -2.51 -4.69
C THR A 238 -4.78 -3.58 -4.21
N ASP A 239 -4.31 -4.59 -3.47
CA ASP A 239 -5.19 -5.63 -2.90
C ASP A 239 -6.34 -5.05 -2.06
N LYS A 240 -6.06 -4.00 -1.29
CA LYS A 240 -7.11 -3.33 -0.51
C LYS A 240 -8.09 -2.59 -1.40
N GLU A 241 -7.60 -1.97 -2.48
CA GLU A 241 -8.45 -1.28 -3.44
C GLU A 241 -9.38 -2.24 -4.17
N LYS A 242 -8.88 -3.40 -4.61
CA LYS A 242 -9.69 -4.50 -5.17
C LYS A 242 -10.81 -4.91 -4.21
N ILE A 243 -10.52 -4.99 -2.91
CA ILE A 243 -11.52 -5.33 -1.89
C ILE A 243 -12.53 -4.20 -1.69
N ARG A 244 -12.08 -2.93 -1.65
CA ARG A 244 -12.98 -1.77 -1.59
C ARG A 244 -13.96 -1.78 -2.77
N ASN A 245 -13.45 -1.95 -3.98
CA ASN A 245 -14.24 -2.02 -5.20
C ASN A 245 -15.24 -3.17 -5.20
N ALA A 246 -14.82 -4.37 -4.76
CA ALA A 246 -15.70 -5.52 -4.61
C ALA A 246 -16.81 -5.30 -3.56
N ILE A 247 -16.49 -4.66 -2.44
CA ILE A 247 -17.49 -4.36 -1.40
C ILE A 247 -18.49 -3.34 -1.93
N SER A 248 -18.03 -2.26 -2.57
CA SER A 248 -18.89 -1.22 -3.12
C SER A 248 -19.86 -1.78 -4.17
N ASP A 249 -19.36 -2.58 -5.13
CA ASP A 249 -20.20 -3.23 -6.16
C ASP A 249 -21.33 -4.07 -5.55
N ILE A 250 -21.01 -4.98 -4.62
CA ILE A 250 -22.03 -5.83 -4.01
C ILE A 250 -22.96 -5.02 -3.11
N ALA A 251 -22.44 -4.01 -2.41
CA ALA A 251 -23.22 -3.21 -1.48
C ALA A 251 -24.32 -2.40 -2.16
N GLU A 252 -24.09 -1.92 -3.39
CA GLU A 252 -25.09 -1.16 -4.17
C GLU A 252 -26.37 -1.96 -4.47
N ARG A 253 -26.28 -3.29 -4.53
CA ARG A 253 -27.42 -4.17 -4.89
C ARG A 253 -27.89 -5.10 -3.79
N ALA A 254 -27.08 -5.32 -2.75
CA ALA A 254 -27.47 -6.19 -1.65
C ALA A 254 -28.56 -5.54 -0.78
N THR A 255 -29.59 -6.31 -0.44
CA THR A 255 -30.70 -5.86 0.41
C THR A 255 -30.60 -6.36 1.85
N SER A 256 -29.66 -7.28 2.12
CA SER A 256 -29.39 -7.82 3.45
C SER A 256 -27.94 -8.26 3.59
N PHE A 257 -27.49 -8.46 4.83
CA PHE A 257 -26.14 -8.96 5.10
C PHE A 257 -25.92 -10.38 4.54
N ASP A 258 -26.92 -11.27 4.64
CA ASP A 258 -26.82 -12.64 4.13
C ASP A 258 -26.68 -12.64 2.60
N GLU A 259 -27.42 -11.76 1.91
CA GLU A 259 -27.30 -11.59 0.46
C GLU A 259 -25.92 -11.03 0.09
N PHE A 260 -25.47 -9.99 0.78
CA PHE A 260 -24.15 -9.40 0.60
C PHE A 260 -23.04 -10.46 0.76
N GLN A 261 -23.08 -11.26 1.84
CA GLN A 261 -22.09 -12.30 2.09
C GLN A 261 -22.07 -13.37 1.00
N ARG A 262 -23.23 -13.80 0.52
CA ARG A 262 -23.35 -14.79 -0.54
C ARG A 262 -22.81 -14.27 -1.87
N LEU A 263 -23.18 -13.06 -2.26
CA LEU A 263 -22.77 -12.45 -3.53
C LEU A 263 -21.27 -12.13 -3.53
N LEU A 264 -20.76 -11.52 -2.45
CA LEU A 264 -19.34 -11.19 -2.32
C LEU A 264 -18.44 -12.43 -2.39
N LYS A 265 -18.85 -13.54 -1.78
CA LYS A 265 -18.16 -14.83 -1.90
C LYS A 265 -18.26 -15.41 -3.31
N ALA A 266 -19.44 -15.37 -3.93
CA ALA A 266 -19.68 -16.02 -5.22
C ALA A 266 -19.00 -15.30 -6.39
N GLU A 267 -18.94 -13.97 -6.35
CA GLU A 267 -18.46 -13.15 -7.46
C GLU A 267 -16.99 -12.77 -7.29
N TYR A 268 -16.57 -12.42 -6.07
CA TYR A 268 -15.20 -11.98 -5.79
C TYR A 268 -14.37 -12.96 -4.96
N GLY A 269 -14.95 -14.07 -4.50
CA GLY A 269 -14.24 -15.04 -3.65
C GLY A 269 -13.91 -14.51 -2.25
N ILE A 270 -14.50 -13.39 -1.83
CA ILE A 270 -14.20 -12.74 -0.54
C ILE A 270 -15.22 -13.19 0.51
N LEU A 271 -14.70 -13.76 1.60
CA LEU A 271 -15.52 -14.11 2.77
C LEU A 271 -15.65 -12.90 3.69
N VAL A 272 -16.88 -12.53 4.05
CA VAL A 272 -17.15 -11.54 5.10
C VAL A 272 -17.68 -12.23 6.35
N LYS A 273 -17.32 -11.70 7.52
CA LYS A 273 -17.93 -12.06 8.80
C LYS A 273 -18.26 -10.82 9.61
N ASP A 274 -19.35 -10.90 10.37
CA ASP A 274 -19.68 -9.95 11.43
C ASP A 274 -19.20 -10.52 12.78
N HIS A 275 -18.28 -9.83 13.45
CA HIS A 275 -17.77 -10.27 14.75
C HIS A 275 -17.41 -9.08 15.64
N ARG A 276 -17.97 -9.06 16.86
CA ARG A 276 -17.81 -7.96 17.83
C ARG A 276 -18.21 -6.60 17.25
N GLY A 277 -19.34 -6.56 16.52
CA GLY A 277 -19.89 -5.34 15.93
C GLY A 277 -19.05 -4.76 14.79
N ARG A 278 -18.30 -5.61 14.08
CA ARG A 278 -17.40 -5.17 12.99
C ARG A 278 -17.39 -6.19 11.87
N PHE A 279 -17.40 -5.69 10.64
CA PHE A 279 -17.15 -6.51 9.47
C PHE A 279 -15.66 -6.74 9.26
N SER A 280 -15.33 -7.94 8.79
CA SER A 280 -13.98 -8.31 8.41
C SER A 280 -14.02 -9.18 7.17
N TYR A 281 -13.10 -8.93 6.23
CA TYR A 281 -13.06 -9.50 4.89
C TYR A 281 -11.84 -10.39 4.71
N LEU A 282 -12.01 -11.55 4.06
CA LEU A 282 -10.95 -12.52 3.76
C LEU A 282 -10.99 -12.87 2.28
N PRO A 283 -10.09 -12.29 1.47
CA PRO A 283 -9.83 -12.72 0.11
C PRO A 283 -9.29 -14.16 0.05
N ALA A 284 -9.51 -14.86 -1.07
CA ALA A 284 -9.16 -16.26 -1.24
C ALA A 284 -7.66 -16.56 -1.18
N ASP A 285 -6.82 -15.60 -1.52
CA ASP A 285 -5.35 -15.66 -1.54
C ASP A 285 -4.70 -15.26 -0.21
N ARG A 286 -5.50 -14.87 0.79
CA ARG A 286 -5.02 -14.36 2.07
C ARG A 286 -5.36 -15.31 3.23
N GLN A 287 -4.45 -15.41 4.20
CA GLN A 287 -4.68 -16.23 5.40
C GLN A 287 -5.38 -15.48 6.55
N LYS A 288 -5.29 -14.14 6.57
CA LYS A 288 -5.79 -13.29 7.65
C LYS A 288 -6.83 -12.30 7.16
N PHE A 289 -7.88 -12.14 7.96
CA PHE A 289 -8.93 -11.16 7.71
C PHE A 289 -8.39 -9.73 7.77
N ILE A 290 -8.98 -8.86 6.95
CA ILE A 290 -8.81 -7.40 6.97
C ILE A 290 -10.06 -6.80 7.60
N SER A 291 -9.89 -5.94 8.60
CA SER A 291 -11.02 -5.27 9.22
C SER A 291 -11.53 -4.12 8.36
N ALA A 292 -12.84 -3.84 8.41
CA ALA A 292 -13.45 -2.69 7.73
C ALA A 292 -12.72 -1.36 8.02
N ARG A 293 -12.31 -1.14 9.27
CA ARG A 293 -11.51 0.02 9.70
C ARG A 293 -10.20 0.21 8.94
N ALA A 294 -9.61 -0.88 8.42
CA ALA A 294 -8.39 -0.80 7.62
C ALA A 294 -8.66 -0.35 6.17
N LEU A 295 -9.91 -0.47 5.71
CA LEU A 295 -10.37 -0.08 4.37
C LEU A 295 -10.95 1.33 4.37
N GLY A 296 -11.65 1.75 5.42
CA GLY A 296 -12.26 3.09 5.54
C GLY A 296 -13.68 3.04 6.08
N SER A 297 -14.24 4.20 6.45
CA SER A 297 -15.58 4.29 7.06
C SER A 297 -16.72 3.95 6.09
N ASN A 298 -16.48 3.98 4.77
CA ASN A 298 -17.44 3.51 3.78
C ASN A 298 -17.75 2.01 3.91
N TYR A 299 -16.79 1.23 4.42
CA TYR A 299 -16.87 -0.24 4.50
C TYR A 299 -17.21 -0.74 5.90
N ASP A 300 -17.50 0.19 6.82
CA ASP A 300 -17.90 -0.13 8.18
C ASP A 300 -19.30 -0.74 8.22
N ARG A 301 -19.51 -1.59 9.22
CA ARG A 301 -20.75 -2.35 9.43
C ARG A 301 -22.00 -1.47 9.35
N ASP A 302 -22.04 -0.39 10.12
CA ASP A 302 -23.24 0.45 10.24
C ASP A 302 -23.51 1.28 8.98
N ARG A 303 -22.47 1.56 8.17
CA ARG A 303 -22.64 2.19 6.86
C ARG A 303 -23.28 1.20 5.88
N LEU A 304 -22.72 0.01 5.78
CA LEU A 304 -23.21 -1.04 4.87
C LEU A 304 -24.62 -1.51 5.23
N LEU A 305 -24.93 -1.70 6.51
CA LEU A 305 -26.29 -2.06 6.94
C LEU A 305 -27.33 -0.98 6.59
N ARG A 306 -26.95 0.31 6.63
CA ARG A 306 -27.84 1.39 6.19
C ARG A 306 -28.09 1.33 4.67
N ILE A 307 -27.05 1.06 3.88
CA ILE A 307 -27.16 0.87 2.43
C ILE A 307 -28.12 -0.30 2.14
N PHE A 308 -27.95 -1.43 2.80
CA PHE A 308 -28.82 -2.59 2.58
C PHE A 308 -30.29 -2.30 2.91
N ALA A 309 -30.54 -1.58 4.02
CA ALA A 309 -31.88 -1.16 4.40
C ALA A 309 -32.50 -0.16 3.42
N GLU A 310 -31.69 0.69 2.78
CA GLU A 310 -32.14 1.58 1.71
C GLU A 310 -32.47 0.79 0.43
N ASN A 311 -31.61 -0.13 0.03
CA ASN A 311 -31.85 -1.01 -1.13
C ASN A 311 -33.12 -1.84 -0.96
N ALA A 312 -33.36 -2.38 0.23
CA ALA A 312 -34.59 -3.11 0.54
C ALA A 312 -35.84 -2.24 0.35
N ARG A 313 -35.83 -1.00 0.88
CA ARG A 313 -36.94 -0.04 0.71
C ARG A 313 -37.15 0.36 -0.74
N ASN A 314 -36.08 0.58 -1.49
CA ASN A 314 -36.16 0.93 -2.91
C ASN A 314 -36.71 -0.23 -3.75
N LYS A 315 -36.35 -1.48 -3.42
CA LYS A 315 -36.88 -2.68 -4.07
C LYS A 315 -38.38 -2.87 -3.81
N GLU A 316 -38.85 -2.54 -2.60
CA GLU A 316 -40.29 -2.56 -2.27
C GLU A 316 -41.07 -1.44 -2.97
N ARG A 317 -40.48 -0.24 -3.10
CA ARG A 317 -41.07 0.89 -3.84
C ARG A 317 -41.11 0.66 -5.35
N ASN A 318 -40.04 0.10 -5.91
CA ASN A 318 -39.90 -0.17 -7.34
C ASN A 318 -40.40 -1.59 -7.69
N ASN A 319 -41.55 -1.99 -7.14
CA ASN A 319 -42.16 -3.27 -7.47
C ASN A 319 -42.41 -3.34 -9.00
N PRO A 320 -41.76 -4.25 -9.75
CA PRO A 320 -41.80 -4.24 -11.20
C PRO A 320 -43.07 -4.94 -11.68
N HIS A 321 -44.12 -4.16 -11.95
CA HIS A 321 -45.01 -4.53 -13.05
C HIS A 321 -44.35 -3.98 -14.31
N TRP A 322 -43.64 -4.87 -15.03
CA TRP A 322 -42.88 -4.65 -16.27
C TRP A 322 -41.80 -3.55 -16.24
N ALA A 323 -40.53 -3.93 -16.31
CA ALA A 323 -39.48 -3.09 -16.87
C ALA A 323 -38.42 -4.05 -17.39
N ALA A 324 -38.73 -4.65 -18.54
CA ALA A 324 -37.70 -5.14 -19.43
C ALA A 324 -37.04 -3.93 -20.09
N ASP A 325 -35.80 -4.12 -20.53
CA ASP A 325 -35.09 -3.31 -21.52
C ASP A 325 -34.34 -2.10 -20.98
N ASP A 326 -33.19 -2.37 -20.34
CA ASP A 326 -31.99 -1.60 -20.67
C ASP A 326 -30.97 -2.51 -21.39
N PRO A 327 -30.91 -2.47 -22.72
CA PRO A 327 -29.87 -3.13 -23.51
C PRO A 327 -28.45 -2.60 -23.20
N MET A 328 -28.31 -1.40 -22.62
CA MET A 328 -27.01 -0.79 -22.32
C MET A 328 -26.35 -1.35 -21.06
N ALA A 329 -27.12 -1.93 -20.13
CA ALA A 329 -26.56 -2.61 -18.95
C ALA A 329 -25.74 -3.88 -19.34
N ILE A 330 -25.95 -4.43 -20.53
CA ILE A 330 -25.15 -5.52 -21.09
C ILE A 330 -23.79 -5.02 -21.61
N LEU A 331 -23.67 -3.73 -21.93
CA LEU A 331 -22.48 -3.12 -22.54
C LEU A 331 -21.46 -2.56 -21.53
N PHE A 332 -21.83 -2.43 -20.25
CA PHE A 332 -20.87 -2.12 -19.18
C PHE A 332 -20.35 -3.42 -18.55
N ILE A 333 -19.31 -4.00 -19.15
CA ILE A 333 -18.65 -5.21 -18.62
C ILE A 333 -17.26 -4.82 -18.13
N LYS A 334 -17.08 -4.76 -16.80
CA LYS A 334 -15.78 -5.09 -16.20
C LYS A 334 -15.49 -6.54 -16.58
N SER A 335 -14.27 -6.80 -17.02
CA SER A 335 -13.73 -8.02 -17.64
C SER A 335 -13.90 -9.32 -16.81
N ASP A 336 -15.13 -9.76 -16.57
CA ASP A 336 -15.45 -11.03 -15.92
C ASP A 336 -15.95 -12.04 -16.96
N LEU A 337 -15.08 -12.38 -17.92
CA LEU A 337 -15.35 -13.47 -18.87
C LEU A 337 -15.34 -14.82 -18.14
N ARG A 338 -16.42 -15.59 -18.29
CA ARG A 338 -16.56 -16.96 -17.76
C ARG A 338 -16.61 -17.99 -18.89
N LEU A 339 -16.36 -19.25 -18.56
CA LEU A 339 -16.46 -20.35 -19.53
C LEU A 339 -17.92 -20.62 -19.90
N VAL A 340 -18.21 -20.77 -21.20
CA VAL A 340 -19.49 -21.28 -21.70
C VAL A 340 -19.64 -22.75 -21.28
N VAL A 341 -20.77 -23.09 -20.65
CA VAL A 341 -21.00 -24.44 -20.11
C VAL A 341 -21.57 -25.34 -21.19
N ASP A 342 -20.93 -26.48 -21.45
CA ASP A 342 -21.53 -27.50 -22.32
C ASP A 342 -22.79 -28.12 -21.66
N LEU A 343 -23.93 -27.96 -22.32
CA LEU A 343 -25.21 -28.46 -21.85
C LEU A 343 -25.28 -30.00 -21.86
N GLN A 344 -24.54 -30.66 -22.75
CA GLN A 344 -24.58 -32.12 -22.87
C GLN A 344 -23.89 -32.82 -21.70
N THR A 345 -22.88 -32.20 -21.09
CA THR A 345 -22.13 -32.74 -19.95
C THR A 345 -22.65 -32.26 -18.59
N CYS A 346 -23.54 -31.25 -18.56
CA CYS A 346 -24.08 -30.71 -17.33
C CYS A 346 -25.26 -31.55 -16.77
N VAL A 347 -24.97 -32.46 -15.84
CA VAL A 347 -25.96 -33.36 -15.19
C VAL A 347 -27.19 -32.61 -14.65
N LYS A 348 -27.01 -31.42 -14.05
CA LYS A 348 -28.11 -30.60 -13.53
C LYS A 348 -28.99 -30.01 -14.64
N ALA A 349 -28.41 -29.70 -15.80
CA ALA A 349 -29.15 -29.22 -16.97
C ALA A 349 -29.93 -30.36 -17.65
N GLN A 350 -29.43 -31.60 -17.60
CA GLN A 350 -30.16 -32.76 -18.09
C GLN A 350 -31.40 -33.07 -17.23
N GLN A 351 -31.30 -32.85 -15.91
CA GLN A 351 -32.35 -33.21 -14.95
C GLN A 351 -33.45 -32.14 -14.78
N SER A 352 -33.18 -30.86 -15.13
CA SER A 352 -34.13 -29.77 -14.92
C SER A 352 -34.22 -28.83 -16.12
N ARG A 353 -35.42 -28.77 -16.73
CA ARG A 353 -35.70 -27.89 -17.87
C ARG A 353 -35.52 -26.41 -17.53
N ALA A 354 -35.95 -25.99 -16.33
CA ALA A 354 -35.81 -24.60 -15.88
C ALA A 354 -34.33 -24.23 -15.69
N TYR A 355 -33.53 -25.14 -15.12
CA TYR A 355 -32.09 -24.94 -14.97
C TYR A 355 -31.38 -24.93 -16.34
N ALA A 356 -31.74 -25.84 -17.25
CA ALA A 356 -31.22 -25.86 -18.62
C ALA A 356 -31.48 -24.54 -19.36
N GLN A 357 -32.69 -23.98 -19.23
CA GLN A 357 -33.02 -22.70 -19.84
C GLN A 357 -32.17 -21.56 -19.28
N LYS A 358 -31.95 -21.53 -17.96
CA LYS A 358 -31.07 -20.55 -17.31
C LYS A 358 -29.62 -20.64 -17.80
N VAL A 359 -29.09 -21.87 -17.94
CA VAL A 359 -27.74 -22.09 -18.48
C VAL A 359 -27.65 -21.63 -19.94
N LYS A 360 -28.66 -21.89 -20.78
CA LYS A 360 -28.69 -21.39 -22.16
C LYS A 360 -28.62 -19.87 -22.25
N ILE A 361 -29.42 -19.16 -21.44
CA ILE A 361 -29.41 -17.69 -21.40
C ILE A 361 -28.04 -17.19 -20.95
N SER A 362 -27.48 -17.78 -19.88
CA SER A 362 -26.14 -17.43 -19.39
C SER A 362 -25.05 -17.69 -20.44
N ASN A 363 -25.12 -18.79 -21.18
CA ASN A 363 -24.18 -19.11 -22.24
C ASN A 363 -24.28 -18.11 -23.39
N LEU A 364 -25.49 -17.74 -23.82
CA LEU A 364 -25.70 -16.74 -24.86
C LEU A 364 -25.12 -15.38 -24.46
N GLN A 365 -25.36 -14.96 -23.22
CA GLN A 365 -24.75 -13.76 -22.66
C GLN A 365 -23.22 -13.89 -22.73
N GLN A 366 -22.66 -14.99 -22.26
CA GLN A 366 -21.21 -15.19 -22.23
C GLN A 366 -20.57 -15.24 -23.62
N MET A 367 -21.24 -15.83 -24.61
CA MET A 367 -20.83 -15.81 -26.01
C MET A 367 -20.80 -14.38 -26.57
N ALA A 368 -21.85 -13.59 -26.32
CA ALA A 368 -21.90 -12.19 -26.73
C ALA A 368 -20.76 -11.38 -26.11
N ARG A 369 -20.47 -11.58 -24.82
CA ARG A 369 -19.32 -10.95 -24.14
C ARG A 369 -17.99 -11.33 -24.77
N THR A 370 -17.81 -12.61 -25.12
CA THR A 370 -16.59 -13.08 -25.79
C THR A 370 -16.43 -12.43 -27.17
N VAL A 371 -17.49 -12.27 -27.94
CA VAL A 371 -17.43 -11.57 -29.24
C VAL A 371 -17.06 -10.09 -29.06
N ALA A 372 -17.69 -9.39 -28.11
CA ALA A 372 -17.35 -8.00 -27.80
C ALA A 372 -15.87 -7.85 -27.41
N TYR A 373 -15.37 -8.72 -26.52
CA TYR A 373 -13.98 -8.73 -26.11
C TYR A 373 -13.00 -8.89 -27.29
N VAL A 374 -13.29 -9.83 -28.20
CA VAL A 374 -12.48 -10.08 -29.40
C VAL A 374 -12.40 -8.83 -30.28
N GLN A 375 -13.53 -8.13 -30.45
CA GLN A 375 -13.59 -6.89 -31.22
C GLN A 375 -12.83 -5.74 -30.54
N GLU A 376 -13.04 -5.53 -29.24
CA GLU A 376 -12.38 -4.49 -28.45
C GLU A 376 -10.86 -4.64 -28.42
N HIS A 377 -10.37 -5.89 -28.36
CA HIS A 377 -8.94 -6.19 -28.31
C HIS A 377 -8.31 -6.35 -29.70
N GLY A 378 -9.09 -6.23 -30.78
CA GLY A 378 -8.58 -6.28 -32.15
C GLY A 378 -8.09 -7.66 -32.59
N TYR A 379 -8.64 -8.74 -32.03
CA TYR A 379 -8.34 -10.10 -32.47
C TYR A 379 -9.10 -10.41 -33.76
N ASP A 380 -8.49 -10.06 -34.89
CA ASP A 380 -9.04 -10.21 -36.25
C ASP A 380 -9.10 -11.66 -36.75
N SER A 381 -8.38 -12.58 -36.11
CA SER A 381 -8.30 -14.00 -36.47
C SER A 381 -8.01 -14.89 -35.26
N TYR A 382 -8.39 -16.18 -35.38
CA TYR A 382 -8.07 -17.19 -34.36
C TYR A 382 -6.55 -17.40 -34.22
N GLU A 383 -5.82 -17.33 -35.33
CA GLU A 383 -4.35 -17.43 -35.34
C GLU A 383 -3.73 -16.29 -34.54
N LYS A 384 -4.18 -15.04 -34.75
CA LYS A 384 -3.71 -13.89 -33.98
C LYS A 384 -3.98 -14.04 -32.49
N LEU A 385 -5.18 -14.50 -32.10
CA LEU A 385 -5.51 -14.77 -30.70
C LEU A 385 -4.62 -15.86 -30.09
N SER A 386 -4.37 -16.94 -30.84
CA SER A 386 -3.49 -18.04 -30.42
C SER A 386 -2.04 -17.56 -30.24
N ASP A 387 -1.51 -16.77 -31.17
CA ASP A 387 -0.17 -16.21 -31.12
C ASP A 387 0.00 -15.23 -29.95
N THR A 388 -1.00 -14.38 -29.71
CA THR A 388 -1.04 -13.51 -28.52
C THR A 388 -1.07 -14.36 -27.25
N THR A 389 -1.89 -15.41 -27.19
CA THR A 389 -1.96 -16.32 -26.02
C THR A 389 -0.60 -16.97 -25.72
N ASN A 390 0.11 -17.43 -26.75
CA ASN A 390 1.46 -18.02 -26.63
C ASN A 390 2.51 -16.99 -26.19
N THR A 391 2.41 -15.76 -26.71
CA THR A 391 3.28 -14.65 -26.33
C THR A 391 3.09 -14.29 -24.85
N ILE A 392 1.84 -14.13 -24.40
CA ILE A 392 1.51 -13.88 -23.00
C ILE A 392 1.97 -15.04 -22.11
N GLN A 393 1.79 -16.29 -22.54
CA GLN A 393 2.29 -17.46 -21.81
C GLN A 393 3.83 -17.41 -21.64
N SER A 394 4.55 -17.04 -22.69
CA SER A 394 6.01 -16.90 -22.66
C SER A 394 6.46 -15.78 -21.71
N LYS A 395 5.80 -14.62 -21.75
CA LYS A 395 6.04 -13.51 -20.81
C LYS A 395 5.74 -13.93 -19.36
N MET A 396 4.63 -14.63 -19.12
CA MET A 396 4.29 -15.19 -17.81
C MET A 396 5.39 -16.14 -17.29
N ALA A 397 5.85 -17.07 -18.13
CA ALA A 397 6.90 -18.02 -17.77
C ALA A 397 8.22 -17.32 -17.44
N LYS A 398 8.60 -16.31 -18.23
CA LYS A 398 9.78 -15.47 -17.99
C LYS A 398 9.68 -14.71 -16.67
N ALA A 399 8.58 -13.98 -16.43
CA ALA A 399 8.37 -13.23 -15.19
C ALA A 399 8.47 -14.13 -13.95
N ARG A 400 7.89 -15.35 -14.03
CA ARG A 400 8.00 -16.35 -12.96
C ARG A 400 9.44 -16.80 -12.73
N SER A 401 10.19 -17.06 -13.81
CA SER A 401 11.59 -17.48 -13.73
C SER A 401 12.46 -16.39 -13.10
N ASP A 402 12.28 -15.13 -13.53
CA ASP A 402 13.02 -13.98 -13.02
C ASP A 402 12.72 -13.78 -11.52
N ALA A 403 11.45 -13.86 -11.10
CA ALA A 403 11.06 -13.82 -9.69
C ALA A 403 11.72 -14.92 -8.85
N LYS A 404 11.79 -16.16 -9.38
CA LYS A 404 12.44 -17.29 -8.71
C LYS A 404 13.94 -17.14 -8.60
N PHE A 405 14.58 -16.56 -9.60
CA PHE A 405 16.00 -16.26 -9.57
C PHE A 405 16.32 -15.21 -8.50
N THR A 406 15.54 -14.14 -8.41
CA THR A 406 15.68 -13.10 -7.37
C THR A 406 15.42 -13.67 -5.97
N GLU A 407 14.43 -14.55 -5.80
CA GLU A 407 14.15 -15.25 -4.54
C GLU A 407 15.35 -16.11 -4.09
N ALA A 408 16.02 -16.80 -5.03
CA ALA A 408 17.23 -17.56 -4.74
C ALA A 408 18.41 -16.66 -4.30
N LYS A 409 18.57 -15.47 -4.90
CA LYS A 409 19.55 -14.47 -4.43
C LYS A 409 19.22 -13.97 -3.03
N LEU A 410 17.95 -13.62 -2.78
CA LEU A 410 17.47 -13.13 -1.49
C LEU A 410 17.71 -14.16 -0.38
N LYS A 411 17.58 -15.46 -0.68
CA LYS A 411 17.91 -16.54 0.26
C LYS A 411 19.39 -16.51 0.66
N LYS A 412 20.30 -16.36 -0.31
CA LYS A 412 21.75 -16.26 -0.05
C LYS A 412 22.10 -15.04 0.79
N VAL A 413 21.52 -13.88 0.48
CA VAL A 413 21.74 -12.64 1.26
C VAL A 413 21.23 -12.79 2.70
N ASN A 414 20.04 -13.39 2.90
CA ASN A 414 19.52 -13.64 4.25
C ASN A 414 20.42 -14.59 5.06
N GLU A 415 20.98 -15.61 4.42
CA GLU A 415 21.95 -16.52 5.03
C GLU A 415 23.22 -15.77 5.46
N GLN A 416 23.78 -14.92 4.59
CA GLN A 416 24.92 -14.07 4.92
C GLN A 416 24.63 -13.11 6.08
N ILE A 417 23.45 -12.47 6.12
CA ILE A 417 23.04 -11.59 7.22
C ILE A 417 23.02 -12.36 8.55
N CYS A 418 22.44 -13.57 8.55
CA CYS A 418 22.36 -14.42 9.74
C CYS A 418 23.75 -14.77 10.27
N TYR A 419 24.62 -15.30 9.41
CA TYR A 419 25.95 -15.73 9.81
C TYR A 419 26.88 -14.55 10.10
N LEU A 420 26.73 -13.40 9.44
CA LEU A 420 27.47 -12.19 9.78
C LEU A 420 27.07 -11.66 11.15
N GLY A 421 25.78 -11.66 11.48
CA GLY A 421 25.29 -11.33 12.82
C GLY A 421 25.90 -12.24 13.90
N GLN A 422 25.88 -13.56 13.66
CA GLN A 422 26.48 -14.56 14.55
C GLN A 422 27.99 -14.38 14.70
N TYR A 423 28.70 -14.12 13.60
CA TYR A 423 30.14 -13.85 13.60
C TYR A 423 30.46 -12.61 14.44
N LEU A 424 29.74 -11.51 14.25
CA LEU A 424 29.96 -10.25 14.97
C LEU A 424 29.66 -10.39 16.47
N SER A 425 28.58 -11.11 16.84
CA SER A 425 28.20 -11.30 18.25
C SER A 425 29.18 -12.19 19.02
N THR A 426 29.81 -13.15 18.35
CA THR A 426 30.75 -14.10 18.97
C THR A 426 32.22 -13.69 18.83
N LYS A 427 32.52 -12.63 18.06
CA LYS A 427 33.89 -12.17 17.76
C LYS A 427 34.71 -11.83 18.99
N SER A 428 34.10 -11.19 20.00
CA SER A 428 34.81 -10.82 21.24
C SER A 428 35.22 -12.07 22.02
N VAL A 429 34.28 -12.99 22.26
CA VAL A 429 34.51 -14.24 22.99
C VAL A 429 35.58 -15.08 22.30
N TYR A 430 35.54 -15.16 20.97
CA TYR A 430 36.58 -15.87 20.22
C TYR A 430 37.94 -15.15 20.28
N GLY A 431 37.96 -13.82 20.30
CA GLY A 431 39.17 -13.03 20.54
C GLY A 431 39.80 -13.31 21.91
N ASP A 432 38.98 -13.44 22.96
CA ASP A 432 39.42 -13.79 24.32
C ASP A 432 39.92 -15.23 24.39
N PHE A 433 39.26 -16.16 23.69
CA PHE A 433 39.74 -17.54 23.54
C PHE A 433 41.16 -17.58 22.95
N LEU A 434 41.43 -16.80 21.90
CA LEU A 434 42.76 -16.74 21.26
C LEU A 434 43.85 -16.20 22.21
N LYS A 435 43.50 -15.25 23.09
CA LYS A 435 44.40 -14.64 24.08
C LYS A 435 44.53 -15.45 25.37
N SER A 436 43.62 -16.40 25.62
CA SER A 436 43.59 -17.17 26.86
C SER A 436 44.84 -18.06 27.02
N GLY A 437 45.43 -18.04 28.21
CA GLY A 437 46.58 -18.89 28.54
C GLY A 437 46.23 -20.39 28.64
N ASN A 438 45.00 -20.72 29.06
CA ASN A 438 44.48 -22.09 29.12
C ASN A 438 43.29 -22.29 28.18
N LYS A 439 43.60 -22.51 26.90
CA LYS A 439 42.61 -22.68 25.82
C LYS A 439 41.65 -23.84 26.05
N LYS A 440 42.07 -24.91 26.73
CA LYS A 440 41.24 -26.09 26.96
C LYS A 440 40.08 -25.78 27.91
N SER A 441 40.37 -25.12 29.03
CA SER A 441 39.35 -24.70 30.01
C SER A 441 38.41 -23.65 29.40
N PHE A 442 38.96 -22.65 28.69
CA PHE A 442 38.16 -21.61 28.04
C PHE A 442 37.21 -22.20 26.98
N ARG A 443 37.70 -23.13 26.15
CA ARG A 443 36.86 -23.81 25.15
C ARG A 443 35.74 -24.62 25.79
N GLN A 444 35.96 -25.19 26.96
CA GLN A 444 34.93 -25.95 27.67
C GLN A 444 33.85 -25.03 28.27
N ALA A 445 34.23 -23.85 28.77
CA ALA A 445 33.30 -22.86 29.31
C ALA A 445 32.50 -22.09 28.23
N HIS A 446 33.09 -21.86 27.06
CA HIS A 446 32.51 -21.08 25.95
C HIS A 446 32.29 -21.90 24.67
N ALA A 447 32.03 -23.21 24.83
CA ALA A 447 31.99 -24.16 23.72
C ALA A 447 30.98 -23.76 22.63
N GLU A 448 29.78 -23.30 23.01
CA GLU A 448 28.73 -22.91 22.07
C GLU A 448 29.11 -21.67 21.27
N ASP A 449 29.66 -20.63 21.91
CA ASP A 449 30.00 -19.38 21.23
C ASP A 449 31.19 -19.58 20.27
N ILE A 450 32.15 -20.42 20.65
CA ILE A 450 33.26 -20.80 19.78
C ILE A 450 32.76 -21.60 18.59
N ALA A 451 31.88 -22.58 18.79
CA ALA A 451 31.29 -23.36 17.71
C ALA A 451 30.49 -22.47 16.74
N LYS A 452 29.67 -21.56 17.27
CA LYS A 452 28.93 -20.56 16.48
C LYS A 452 29.87 -19.66 15.67
N TYR A 453 30.96 -19.19 16.26
CA TYR A 453 31.95 -18.38 15.55
C TYR A 453 32.60 -19.15 14.39
N GLU A 454 33.08 -20.37 14.66
CA GLU A 454 33.76 -21.22 13.68
C GLU A 454 32.82 -21.61 12.53
N GLU A 455 31.56 -21.94 12.82
CA GLU A 455 30.53 -22.21 11.81
C GLU A 455 30.25 -20.98 10.94
N ALA A 456 29.99 -19.83 11.56
CA ALA A 456 29.70 -18.59 10.84
C ALA A 456 30.86 -18.19 9.93
N LEU A 457 32.11 -18.30 10.41
CA LEU A 457 33.29 -18.01 9.61
C LEU A 457 33.42 -18.97 8.41
N ARG A 458 33.09 -20.25 8.58
CA ARG A 458 33.13 -21.24 7.50
C ARG A 458 32.14 -20.89 6.39
N ILE A 459 30.89 -20.54 6.75
CA ILE A 459 29.86 -20.17 5.77
C ILE A 459 30.19 -18.85 5.08
N LEU A 460 30.59 -17.82 5.83
CA LEU A 460 30.96 -16.52 5.26
C LEU A 460 32.12 -16.64 4.25
N LYS A 461 33.10 -17.52 4.50
CA LYS A 461 34.20 -17.80 3.56
C LYS A 461 33.73 -18.48 2.26
N GLN A 462 32.64 -19.23 2.27
CA GLN A 462 32.07 -19.81 1.04
C GLN A 462 31.47 -18.73 0.13
N HIS A 463 31.03 -17.62 0.71
CA HIS A 463 30.45 -16.49 -0.02
C HIS A 463 31.47 -15.42 -0.43
N SER A 464 32.55 -15.25 0.34
CA SER A 464 33.60 -14.25 0.12
C SER A 464 34.99 -14.90 0.11
N PRO A 465 35.41 -15.52 -1.02
CA PRO A 465 36.68 -16.22 -1.12
C PRO A 465 37.90 -15.28 -1.07
N ASP A 466 37.71 -13.99 -1.34
CA ASP A 466 38.67 -12.89 -1.22
C ASP A 466 38.89 -12.44 0.24
N GLY A 467 38.15 -13.00 1.19
CA GLY A 467 38.32 -12.78 2.63
C GLY A 467 37.77 -11.44 3.14
N LYS A 468 37.12 -10.65 2.28
CA LYS A 468 36.42 -9.41 2.67
C LYS A 468 34.92 -9.67 2.79
N PHE A 469 34.40 -9.55 4.01
CA PHE A 469 32.97 -9.71 4.26
C PHE A 469 32.23 -8.38 4.04
N PRO A 470 31.06 -8.38 3.37
CA PRO A 470 30.17 -7.23 3.30
C PRO A 470 29.79 -6.73 4.70
N THR A 471 29.44 -5.45 4.82
CA THR A 471 28.95 -4.95 6.11
C THR A 471 27.48 -5.31 6.33
N MET A 472 27.03 -5.29 7.59
CA MET A 472 25.61 -5.48 7.92
C MET A 472 24.71 -4.42 7.26
N LYS A 473 25.24 -3.22 7.00
CA LYS A 473 24.53 -2.15 6.30
C LYS A 473 24.31 -2.53 4.83
N ASP A 474 25.36 -2.98 4.16
CA ASP A 474 25.31 -3.33 2.72
C ASP A 474 24.37 -4.51 2.47
N LEU A 475 24.48 -5.58 3.26
CA LEU A 475 23.61 -6.75 3.09
C LEU A 475 22.13 -6.43 3.34
N ARG A 476 21.84 -5.53 4.29
CA ARG A 476 20.46 -5.07 4.54
C ARG A 476 19.92 -4.24 3.39
N ALA A 477 20.73 -3.36 2.81
CA ALA A 477 20.37 -2.59 1.63
C ALA A 477 20.15 -3.50 0.41
N GLU A 478 21.03 -4.47 0.17
CA GLU A 478 20.86 -5.46 -0.91
C GLU A 478 19.59 -6.30 -0.71
N LYS A 479 19.33 -6.77 0.50
CA LYS A 479 18.10 -7.49 0.85
C LYS A 479 16.86 -6.67 0.52
N GLU A 480 16.86 -5.39 0.87
CA GLU A 480 15.75 -4.48 0.60
C GLU A 480 15.52 -4.32 -0.90
N GLN A 481 16.58 -4.06 -1.68
CA GLN A 481 16.51 -3.95 -3.14
C GLN A 481 16.01 -5.25 -3.80
N LEU A 482 16.55 -6.40 -3.41
CA LEU A 482 16.10 -7.71 -3.91
C LEU A 482 14.64 -8.00 -3.54
N THR A 483 14.18 -7.54 -2.38
CA THR A 483 12.78 -7.69 -1.96
C THR A 483 11.86 -6.86 -2.85
N ILE A 484 12.21 -5.59 -3.09
CA ILE A 484 11.47 -4.69 -4.00
C ILE A 484 11.41 -5.27 -5.41
N GLN A 485 12.56 -5.74 -5.94
CA GLN A 485 12.63 -6.36 -7.26
C GLN A 485 11.79 -7.63 -7.35
N LYS A 486 11.86 -8.50 -6.34
CA LYS A 486 11.07 -9.74 -6.28
C LYS A 486 9.57 -9.43 -6.28
N ASP A 487 9.13 -8.45 -5.50
CA ASP A 487 7.72 -8.05 -5.43
C ASP A 487 7.24 -7.54 -6.79
N ALA A 488 7.98 -6.63 -7.44
CA ALA A 488 7.65 -6.13 -8.79
C ALA A 488 7.57 -7.25 -9.85
N GLN A 489 8.48 -8.23 -9.79
CA GLN A 489 8.47 -9.39 -10.69
C GLN A 489 7.26 -10.30 -10.45
N TYR A 490 6.84 -10.50 -9.18
CA TYR A 490 5.63 -11.24 -8.88
C TYR A 490 4.37 -10.49 -9.32
N ASP A 491 4.30 -9.17 -9.16
CA ASP A 491 3.19 -8.36 -9.67
C ASP A 491 3.05 -8.53 -11.19
N THR A 492 4.17 -8.46 -11.92
CA THR A 492 4.22 -8.68 -13.37
C THR A 492 3.79 -10.11 -13.74
N TYR A 493 4.24 -11.11 -12.98
CA TYR A 493 3.81 -12.50 -13.17
C TYR A 493 2.30 -12.67 -12.94
N HIS A 494 1.74 -12.05 -11.90
CA HIS A 494 0.32 -12.11 -11.60
C HIS A 494 -0.51 -11.46 -12.71
N TYR A 495 -0.08 -10.31 -13.22
CA TYR A 495 -0.68 -9.67 -14.38
C TYR A 495 -0.73 -10.62 -15.60
N PHE A 496 0.42 -11.18 -16.02
CA PHE A 496 0.43 -12.08 -17.18
C PHE A 496 -0.29 -13.41 -16.93
N LYS A 497 -0.34 -13.89 -15.70
CA LYS A 497 -1.10 -15.08 -15.32
C LYS A 497 -2.61 -14.84 -15.47
N ASP A 498 -3.09 -13.69 -15.01
CA ASP A 498 -4.50 -13.33 -15.10
C ASP A 498 -4.88 -13.08 -16.56
N TYR A 499 -4.03 -12.38 -17.32
CA TYR A 499 -4.25 -12.16 -18.75
C TYR A 499 -4.23 -13.48 -19.55
N HIS A 500 -3.28 -14.38 -19.26
CA HIS A 500 -3.25 -15.72 -19.88
C HIS A 500 -4.51 -16.51 -19.58
N ARG A 501 -5.03 -16.45 -18.35
CA ARG A 501 -6.27 -17.13 -17.95
C ARG A 501 -7.48 -16.57 -18.66
N GLU A 502 -7.54 -15.25 -18.83
CA GLU A 502 -8.59 -14.57 -19.59
C GLU A 502 -8.57 -15.04 -21.06
N LEU A 503 -7.40 -14.96 -21.71
CA LEU A 503 -7.23 -15.42 -23.10
C LEU A 503 -7.57 -16.91 -23.28
N GLN A 504 -7.18 -17.78 -22.34
CA GLN A 504 -7.59 -19.18 -22.35
C GLN A 504 -9.11 -19.35 -22.31
N THR A 505 -9.81 -18.51 -21.52
CA THR A 505 -11.28 -18.52 -21.45
C THR A 505 -11.89 -18.05 -22.76
N VAL A 506 -11.32 -17.02 -23.39
CA VAL A 506 -11.71 -16.51 -24.71
C VAL A 506 -11.55 -17.60 -25.78
N CYS A 507 -10.37 -18.24 -25.86
CA CYS A 507 -10.10 -19.34 -26.79
C CYS A 507 -11.11 -20.47 -26.62
N ALA A 508 -11.33 -20.94 -25.38
CA ALA A 508 -12.27 -22.02 -25.10
C ALA A 508 -13.72 -21.64 -25.44
N ASN A 509 -14.12 -20.38 -25.23
CA ASN A 509 -15.45 -19.91 -25.62
C ASN A 509 -15.58 -19.84 -27.14
N ILE A 510 -14.57 -19.34 -27.87
CA ILE A 510 -14.57 -19.31 -29.34
C ILE A 510 -14.64 -20.73 -29.92
N ASP A 511 -13.87 -21.67 -29.37
CA ASP A 511 -13.92 -23.08 -29.78
C ASP A 511 -15.33 -23.66 -29.63
N ASN A 512 -16.03 -23.32 -28.54
CA ASN A 512 -17.43 -23.70 -28.34
C ASN A 512 -18.38 -23.01 -29.33
N ILE A 513 -18.19 -21.71 -29.61
CA ILE A 513 -19.01 -20.96 -30.57
C ILE A 513 -18.87 -21.57 -31.97
N LEU A 514 -17.64 -21.73 -32.46
CA LEU A 514 -17.33 -22.29 -33.78
C LEU A 514 -17.69 -23.78 -33.88
N GLY A 515 -17.52 -24.54 -32.79
CA GLY A 515 -17.95 -25.94 -32.70
C GLY A 515 -19.48 -26.08 -32.84
N THR A 516 -20.23 -25.17 -32.23
CA THR A 516 -21.70 -25.15 -32.32
C THR A 516 -22.18 -24.85 -33.74
N GLU A 517 -21.53 -23.93 -34.46
CA GLU A 517 -21.84 -23.64 -35.88
C GLU A 517 -21.66 -24.88 -36.77
N ARG A 518 -20.58 -25.63 -36.57
CA ARG A 518 -20.32 -26.88 -37.33
C ARG A 518 -21.39 -27.94 -37.06
N GLU A 519 -21.90 -28.04 -35.83
CA GLU A 519 -23.02 -28.94 -35.51
C GLU A 519 -24.36 -28.49 -36.11
N VAL A 520 -24.64 -27.19 -36.09
CA VAL A 520 -25.86 -26.60 -36.68
C VAL A 520 -25.87 -26.79 -38.20
N GLN A 521 -24.74 -26.55 -38.87
CA GLN A 521 -24.60 -26.78 -40.31
C GLN A 521 -24.75 -28.26 -40.69
N ARG A 522 -24.21 -29.19 -39.89
CA ARG A 522 -24.40 -30.64 -40.10
C ARG A 522 -25.87 -31.05 -39.96
N LYS A 523 -26.59 -30.53 -38.96
CA LYS A 523 -28.02 -30.80 -38.77
C LYS A 523 -28.88 -30.22 -39.90
N GLN A 524 -28.56 -29.02 -40.40
CA GLN A 524 -29.24 -28.41 -41.55
C GLN A 524 -28.93 -29.13 -42.88
N GLN A 525 -27.71 -29.66 -43.06
CA GLN A 525 -27.39 -30.50 -44.23
C GLN A 525 -28.09 -31.86 -44.17
N GLN A 526 -28.24 -32.46 -42.97
CA GLN A 526 -29.02 -33.69 -42.79
C GLN A 526 -30.52 -33.45 -43.01
N SER A 527 -31.08 -32.33 -42.56
CA SER A 527 -32.49 -31.99 -42.83
C SER A 527 -32.72 -31.74 -44.33
N ARG A 528 -31.83 -31.02 -45.01
CA ARG A 528 -31.90 -30.80 -46.47
C ARG A 528 -31.73 -32.08 -47.29
N LYS A 529 -30.89 -33.03 -46.85
CA LYS A 529 -30.79 -34.35 -47.48
C LYS A 529 -32.05 -35.20 -47.32
N ASN A 530 -32.76 -35.04 -46.20
CA ASN A 530 -34.03 -35.74 -45.96
C ASN A 530 -35.21 -35.08 -46.72
N GLU A 531 -35.17 -33.78 -46.99
CA GLU A 531 -36.18 -33.08 -47.82
C GLU A 531 -36.02 -33.35 -49.33
N HIS A 532 -34.82 -33.70 -49.82
CA HIS A 532 -34.60 -34.12 -51.22
C HIS A 532 -34.80 -35.62 -51.46
N SER A 533 -35.18 -36.39 -50.43
CA SER A 533 -35.45 -37.83 -50.51
C SER A 533 -36.93 -38.16 -50.27
N LEU A 534 -37.81 -37.16 -50.33
CA LEU A 534 -39.27 -37.27 -50.26
C LEU A 534 -39.91 -37.00 -51.64
#